data_AF-A0A024E8X3-F1
#
_entry.id   AF-A0A024E8X3-F1
#
_cell.length_a   1.000
_cell.length_b   1.000
_cell.length_c   1.000
_cell.angle_alpha   90.00
_cell.angle_beta   90.00
_cell.angle_gamma   90.00
#
_symmetry.space_group_name_H-M   'P 1'
#
loop_
_entity.id
_entity.type
_entity.pdbx_description
1 polymer ?
#
loop_
_entity_poly.entity_id
_entity_poly.type
_entity_poly.pdbx_seq_one_letter_code
_entity_poly.pdbx_strand_id
1 'polypeptide(L)'
;MALVCGAQDALSAGDVLKIAEKDLQDMALLQDSIPLEIEETPHPRITAAAKMREEVQALKEQGFSQAEIARKLGMAKTTVQRHWHRSI
;
A
#
# COMPACT_ATOMS: atom_id res chain seq x y z
N MET A 1 -19.34 0.36 -12.40
CA MET A 1 -19.66 0.34 -13.85
C MET A 1 -20.92 -0.46 -14.18
N ALA A 2 -21.46 -1.29 -13.28
CA ALA A 2 -22.67 -2.11 -13.56
C ALA A 2 -23.93 -1.32 -13.94
N LEU A 3 -24.22 -0.19 -13.28
CA LEU A 3 -25.41 0.64 -13.58
C LEU A 3 -25.35 1.33 -14.95
N VAL A 4 -24.14 1.72 -15.39
CA VAL A 4 -23.93 2.36 -16.68
C VAL A 4 -24.03 1.34 -17.82
N CYS A 5 -23.50 0.12 -17.62
CA CYS A 5 -23.66 -0.96 -18.60
C CYS A 5 -25.13 -1.42 -18.73
N GLY A 6 -25.86 -1.55 -17.60
CA GLY A 6 -27.28 -1.96 -17.63
C GLY A 6 -28.21 -0.98 -18.35
N ALA A 7 -27.93 0.33 -18.27
CA ALA A 7 -28.68 1.34 -19.01
C ALA A 7 -28.47 1.28 -20.54
N GLN A 8 -27.35 0.73 -20.99
CA GLN A 8 -26.99 0.62 -22.41
C GLN A 8 -27.73 -0.55 -23.10
N ASP A 9 -28.09 -1.59 -22.33
CA ASP A 9 -28.76 -2.81 -22.80
C ASP A 9 -30.26 -2.89 -22.45
N ALA A 10 -30.87 -1.79 -21.99
CA ALA A 10 -32.26 -1.73 -21.53
C ALA A 10 -32.61 -2.77 -20.44
N LEU A 11 -31.62 -3.16 -19.63
CA LEU A 11 -31.79 -4.12 -18.54
C LEU A 11 -32.43 -3.44 -17.34
N SER A 12 -33.32 -4.16 -16.66
CA SER A 12 -33.82 -3.69 -15.36
C SER A 12 -32.74 -3.81 -14.30
N ALA A 13 -32.85 -3.06 -13.20
CA ALA A 13 -31.95 -3.21 -12.06
C ALA A 13 -31.92 -4.66 -11.53
N GLY A 14 -33.06 -5.38 -11.60
CA GLY A 14 -33.13 -6.79 -11.22
C GLY A 14 -32.33 -7.71 -12.13
N ASP A 15 -32.27 -7.42 -13.43
CA ASP A 15 -31.49 -8.23 -14.38
C ASP A 15 -29.99 -7.99 -14.20
N VAL A 16 -29.58 -6.75 -13.93
CA VAL A 16 -28.19 -6.41 -13.58
C VAL A 16 -27.74 -7.15 -12.31
N LEU A 17 -28.62 -7.25 -11.30
CA LEU A 17 -28.31 -8.01 -10.08
C LEU A 17 -28.12 -9.50 -10.34
N LYS A 18 -28.97 -10.13 -11.17
CA LYS A 18 -28.84 -11.55 -11.53
C LYS A 18 -27.55 -11.84 -12.29
N ILE A 19 -27.15 -10.94 -13.20
CA ILE A 19 -25.90 -11.08 -13.94
C ILE A 19 -24.72 -10.97 -12.97
N ALA A 20 -24.70 -9.95 -12.11
CA ALA A 20 -23.64 -9.77 -11.12
C ALA A 20 -23.54 -10.95 -10.14
N GLU A 21 -24.68 -11.48 -9.68
CA GLU A 21 -24.72 -12.67 -8.82
C GLU A 21 -24.09 -13.89 -9.52
N LYS A 22 -24.45 -14.11 -10.79
CA LYS A 22 -23.88 -15.19 -11.60
C LYS A 22 -22.37 -15.02 -11.80
N ASP A 23 -21.91 -13.82 -12.16
CA ASP A 23 -20.49 -13.56 -12.36
C ASP A 23 -19.70 -13.82 -11.07
N LEU A 24 -20.21 -13.37 -9.93
CA LEU A 24 -19.60 -13.64 -8.62
C LEU A 24 -19.59 -15.12 -8.27
N GLN A 25 -20.64 -15.87 -8.65
CA GLN A 25 -20.69 -17.32 -8.45
C GLN A 25 -19.65 -18.04 -9.31
N ASP A 26 -19.53 -17.68 -10.59
CA ASP A 26 -18.56 -18.26 -11.53
C ASP A 26 -17.11 -17.97 -11.11
N MET A 27 -16.88 -16.81 -10.48
CA MET A 27 -15.58 -16.43 -9.89
C MET A 27 -15.33 -17.03 -8.50
N ALA A 28 -16.29 -17.80 -7.95
CA ALA A 28 -16.29 -18.29 -6.56
C ALA A 28 -16.18 -17.20 -5.49
N LEU A 29 -16.49 -15.95 -5.85
CA LEU A 29 -16.44 -14.78 -4.97
C LEU A 29 -17.76 -14.51 -4.26
N LEU A 30 -18.85 -15.17 -4.66
CA LEU A 30 -20.18 -14.92 -4.09
C LEU A 30 -20.24 -15.16 -2.58
N GLN A 31 -19.44 -16.09 -2.08
CA GLN A 31 -19.34 -16.42 -0.65
C GLN A 31 -18.10 -15.84 0.02
N ASP A 32 -17.23 -15.15 -0.73
CA ASP A 32 -16.04 -14.54 -0.16
C ASP A 32 -16.42 -13.29 0.63
N SER A 33 -15.85 -13.16 1.82
CA SER A 33 -16.06 -11.97 2.64
C SER A 33 -15.24 -10.82 2.07
N ILE A 34 -15.91 -9.72 1.73
CA ILE A 34 -15.22 -8.48 1.37
C ILE A 34 -14.53 -7.96 2.64
N PRO A 35 -13.19 -7.86 2.67
CA PRO A 35 -12.50 -7.36 3.85
C PRO A 35 -12.90 -5.91 4.10
N LEU A 36 -13.31 -5.62 5.35
CA LEU A 36 -13.70 -4.27 5.79
C LEU A 36 -12.47 -3.35 5.92
N GLU A 37 -11.32 -3.95 6.23
CA GLU A 37 -10.04 -3.26 6.26
C GLU A 37 -9.39 -3.40 4.89
N ILE A 38 -9.35 -2.29 4.16
CA ILE A 38 -8.40 -2.15 3.05
C ILE A 38 -7.04 -2.24 3.72
N GLU A 39 -6.29 -3.31 3.46
CA GLU A 39 -4.87 -3.31 3.74
C GLU A 39 -4.28 -2.18 2.89
N GLU A 40 -4.16 -0.99 3.47
CA GLU A 40 -3.37 0.10 2.90
C GLU A 40 -1.92 -0.37 2.94
N THR A 41 -1.53 -1.25 2.03
CA THR A 41 -0.13 -1.55 1.80
C THR A 41 0.48 -0.24 1.34
N PRO A 42 1.33 0.42 2.14
CA PRO A 42 1.90 1.70 1.75
C PRO A 42 2.64 1.50 0.44
N HIS A 43 2.53 2.47 -0.47
CA HIS A 43 3.19 2.38 -1.76
C HIS A 43 4.67 1.97 -1.56
N PRO A 44 5.25 1.04 -2.33
CA PRO A 44 6.57 0.44 -2.04
C PRO A 44 7.70 1.45 -1.72
N ARG A 45 7.61 2.64 -2.33
CA ARG A 45 8.51 3.78 -2.07
C ARG A 45 8.40 4.34 -0.65
N ILE A 46 7.20 4.40 -0.08
CA ILE A 46 6.93 4.83 1.31
C ILE A 46 7.52 3.79 2.27
N THR A 47 7.28 2.51 2.01
CA THR A 47 7.82 1.40 2.82
C THR A 47 9.35 1.38 2.81
N ALA A 48 9.97 1.57 1.65
CA ALA A 48 11.43 1.66 1.54
C ALA A 48 12.00 2.86 2.30
N ALA A 49 11.37 4.03 2.21
CA ALA A 49 11.81 5.23 2.93
C ALA A 49 11.61 5.11 4.45
N ALA A 50 10.56 4.43 4.90
CA ALA A 50 10.30 4.13 6.31
C ALA A 50 11.38 3.18 6.87
N LYS A 51 11.65 2.07 6.16
CA LYS A 51 12.71 1.13 6.54
C LYS A 51 14.08 1.80 6.64
N MET A 52 14.42 2.62 5.64
CA MET A 52 15.70 3.36 5.63
C MET A 52 15.82 4.33 6.82
N ARG A 53 14.70 4.90 7.25
CA ARG A 53 14.64 5.78 8.41
C ARG A 53 14.87 5.02 9.71
N GLU A 54 14.23 3.87 9.87
CA GLU A 54 14.41 2.98 11.02
C GLU A 54 15.87 2.55 11.15
N GLU A 55 16.51 2.15 10.06
CA GLU A 55 17.94 1.78 10.06
C GLU A 55 18.85 2.94 10.47
N VAL A 56 18.57 4.17 10.00
CA VAL A 56 19.31 5.37 10.40
C VAL A 56 19.12 5.69 11.89
N GLN A 57 17.89 5.60 12.41
CA GLN A 57 17.63 5.87 13.83
C GLN A 57 18.25 4.80 14.73
N ALA A 58 18.15 3.52 14.37
CA ALA A 58 18.75 2.42 15.11
C ALA A 58 20.28 2.57 15.22
N LEU A 59 20.96 2.98 14.14
CA LEU A 59 22.40 3.23 14.18
C LEU A 59 22.75 4.51 14.94
N LYS A 60 21.92 5.55 14.88
CA LYS A 60 22.10 6.76 15.67
C LYS A 60 21.97 6.47 17.18
N GLU A 61 21.02 5.63 17.59
CA GLU A 61 20.86 5.18 18.98
C GLU A 61 22.06 4.36 19.47
N GLN A 62 22.72 3.63 18.56
CA GLN A 62 23.98 2.94 18.83
C GLN A 62 25.19 3.89 18.91
N GLY A 63 25.01 5.21 18.72
CA GLY A 63 26.05 6.22 18.84
C GLY A 63 26.86 6.49 17.56
N PHE A 64 26.47 5.92 16.42
CA PHE A 64 27.17 6.18 15.15
C PHE A 64 26.95 7.62 14.67
N SER A 65 28.00 8.23 14.12
CA SER A 65 27.91 9.52 13.45
C SER A 65 27.25 9.40 12.08
N GLN A 66 26.68 10.52 11.56
CA GLN A 66 26.07 10.55 10.23
C GLN A 66 27.00 10.05 9.11
N ALA A 67 28.30 10.32 9.21
CA ALA A 67 29.27 9.89 8.21
C ALA A 67 29.51 8.37 8.25
N GLU A 68 29.52 7.78 9.44
CA GLU A 68 29.63 6.33 9.60
C GLU A 68 28.38 5.61 9.12
N ILE A 69 27.20 6.13 9.43
CA ILE A 69 25.92 5.59 8.94
C ILE A 69 25.85 5.66 7.42
N ALA A 70 26.26 6.79 6.82
CA ALA A 70 26.29 6.94 5.36
C ALA A 70 27.18 5.87 4.70
N ARG A 71 28.38 5.63 5.26
CA ARG A 71 29.27 4.56 4.76
C ARG A 71 28.69 3.17 4.97
N LYS A 72 28.10 2.91 6.15
CA LYS A 72 27.58 1.59 6.53
C LYS A 72 26.35 1.19 5.72
N LEU A 73 25.47 2.15 5.41
CA LEU A 73 24.25 1.93 4.65
C LEU A 73 24.40 2.21 3.14
N GLY A 74 25.62 2.55 2.68
CA GLY A 74 25.88 2.86 1.26
C GLY A 74 25.09 4.07 0.75
N MET A 75 24.76 5.01 1.63
CA MET A 75 23.92 6.16 1.33
C MET A 75 24.72 7.46 1.19
N ALA A 76 24.18 8.40 0.41
CA ALA A 76 24.65 9.78 0.47
C ALA A 76 24.39 10.38 1.85
N LYS A 77 25.33 11.19 2.34
CA LYS A 77 25.23 11.88 3.64
C LYS A 77 23.96 12.74 3.75
N THR A 78 23.53 13.34 2.64
CA THR A 78 22.29 14.12 2.54
C THR A 78 21.03 13.29 2.78
N THR A 79 21.03 12.02 2.34
CA THR A 79 19.94 11.07 2.60
C THR A 79 19.87 10.74 4.09
N VAL A 80 21.02 10.46 4.72
CA VAL A 80 21.09 10.23 6.17
C VAL A 80 20.61 11.45 6.95
N GLN A 81 21.05 12.65 6.57
CA GLN A 81 20.61 13.91 7.20
C GLN A 81 19.09 14.11 7.10
N ARG A 82 18.47 13.79 5.95
CA ARG A 82 17.01 13.85 5.79
C ARG A 82 16.27 12.96 6.77
N HIS A 83 16.80 11.77 7.07
CA HIS A 83 16.21 10.84 8.04
C HIS A 83 16.57 11.14 9.49
N TRP A 84 17.62 11.94 9.73
CA TRP A 84 18.21 12.18 11.06
C TRP A 84 17.30 12.89 12.07
N HIS A 85 16.60 13.93 11.61
CA HIS A 85 15.72 14.77 12.45
C HIS A 85 14.26 14.35 12.42
N ARG A 86 13.94 13.40 11.53
CA ARG A 86 12.58 12.94 11.34
C ARG A 86 12.39 11.78 12.33
N SER A 87 11.95 12.11 13.56
CA SER A 87 11.54 11.11 14.56
C SER A 87 10.42 10.22 14.01
N ILE A 88 10.40 8.96 14.44
CA ILE A 88 9.30 8.01 14.15
C ILE A 88 8.08 8.47 14.95
#